data_AF-A0A7C0YH14-F1
#
_entry.id   AF-A0A7C0YH14-F1
#
_cell.length_a   1.000
_cell.length_b   1.000
_cell.length_c   1.000
_cell.angle_alpha   90.00
_cell.angle_beta   90.00
_cell.angle_gamma   90.00
#
_symmetry.space_group_name_H-M   'P 1'
#
loop_
_entity.id
_entity.type
_entity.pdbx_description
1 polymer ?
#
loop_
_entity_poly.entity_id
_entity_poly.type
_entity_poly.pdbx_seq_one_letter_code
_entity_poly.pdbx_strand_id
1 'polypeptide(L)'
;MRSGLDTVVHKGRDDRPVGIFIHGLGVDRDIWLDPMNTRIFAKNVPLKIFAASKPGPTCQYARKISIGTIPERINNLWAALRDDGFSIICWSQGRPAGPISVAAEELGKVVSRSKRIFPGKP
;
A
#
# COMPACT_ATOMS: atom_id res chain seq x y z
N MET A 1 -20.71 -2.66 -10.18
CA MET A 1 -19.97 -3.47 -9.18
C MET A 1 -18.89 -4.26 -9.90
N ARG A 2 -17.60 -4.09 -9.54
CA ARG A 2 -16.53 -4.95 -10.08
C ARG A 2 -16.65 -6.32 -9.40
N SER A 3 -16.81 -7.38 -10.17
CA SER A 3 -17.00 -8.76 -9.71
C SER A 3 -15.70 -9.51 -9.38
N GLY A 4 -14.57 -8.80 -9.30
CA GLY A 4 -13.25 -9.38 -9.04
C GLY A 4 -12.54 -8.75 -7.84
N LEU A 5 -11.71 -9.53 -7.15
CA LEU A 5 -10.82 -9.03 -6.09
C LEU A 5 -9.83 -8.03 -6.70
N ASP A 6 -9.73 -6.85 -6.08
CA ASP A 6 -8.81 -5.80 -6.51
C ASP A 6 -7.39 -6.12 -6.03
N THR A 7 -6.68 -6.98 -6.77
CA THR A 7 -5.36 -7.51 -6.39
C THR A 7 -4.28 -7.17 -7.40
N VAL A 8 -3.07 -6.91 -6.91
CA VAL A 8 -1.85 -6.82 -7.74
C VAL A 8 -0.85 -7.84 -7.23
N VAL A 9 -0.22 -8.55 -8.17
CA VAL A 9 0.68 -9.66 -7.87
C VAL A 9 2.05 -9.38 -8.45
N HIS A 10 3.08 -9.60 -7.65
CA HIS A 10 4.46 -9.68 -8.09
C HIS A 10 4.99 -11.08 -7.81
N LYS A 11 5.55 -11.73 -8.83
CA LYS A 11 6.19 -13.04 -8.69
C LYS A 11 7.68 -12.82 -8.42
N GLY A 12 8.14 -13.29 -7.27
CA GLY A 12 9.55 -13.30 -6.91
C GLY A 12 10.18 -14.67 -7.14
N ARG A 13 11.26 -14.94 -6.41
CA ARG A 13 12.02 -16.19 -6.42
C ARG A 13 11.24 -17.35 -5.82
N ASP A 14 11.66 -18.56 -6.14
CA ASP A 14 11.00 -19.79 -5.69
C ASP A 14 11.35 -20.23 -4.27
N ASP A 15 12.48 -19.76 -3.75
CA ASP A 15 12.99 -20.04 -2.42
C ASP A 15 12.51 -19.06 -1.33
N ARG A 16 11.65 -18.09 -1.68
CA ARG A 16 11.12 -17.08 -0.77
C ARG A 16 9.63 -17.32 -0.47
N PRO A 17 9.15 -17.02 0.76
CA PRO A 17 7.74 -17.14 1.11
C PRO A 17 6.90 -16.06 0.41
N VAL A 18 5.57 -16.19 0.50
CA VAL A 18 4.64 -15.23 -0.11
C VAL A 18 4.15 -14.20 0.91
N GLY A 19 4.29 -12.91 0.59
CA GLY A 19 3.72 -11.82 1.40
C GLY A 19 2.33 -11.39 0.91
N ILE A 20 1.35 -11.29 1.81
CA ILE A 20 0.04 -10.68 1.52
C ILE A 20 -0.04 -9.31 2.19
N PHE A 21 -0.16 -8.27 1.38
CA PHE A 21 -0.23 -6.87 1.83
C PHE A 21 -1.68 -6.40 1.88
N ILE A 22 -2.12 -6.09 3.10
CA ILE A 22 -3.43 -5.54 3.41
C ILE A 22 -3.24 -4.05 3.71
N HIS A 23 -4.01 -3.18 3.07
CA HIS A 23 -3.96 -1.75 3.36
C HIS A 23 -4.72 -1.41 4.65
N GLY A 24 -4.41 -0.26 5.25
CA GLY A 24 -5.13 0.24 6.43
C GLY A 24 -6.49 0.87 6.11
N LEU A 25 -7.19 1.35 7.14
CA LEU A 25 -8.45 2.08 6.97
C LEU A 25 -8.22 3.43 6.26
N GLY A 26 -9.16 3.81 5.39
CA GLY A 26 -9.13 5.12 4.71
C GLY A 26 -8.08 5.23 3.61
N VAL A 27 -7.45 4.11 3.22
CA VAL A 27 -6.51 3.99 2.11
C VAL A 27 -6.87 2.79 1.24
N ASP A 28 -6.12 2.57 0.17
CA ASP A 28 -6.21 1.39 -0.68
C ASP A 28 -4.79 0.85 -0.97
N ARG A 29 -4.68 -0.16 -1.84
CA ARG A 29 -3.43 -0.85 -2.16
C ARG A 29 -2.34 0.07 -2.68
N ASP A 30 -2.68 1.25 -3.21
CA ASP A 30 -1.71 2.15 -3.80
C ASP A 30 -0.81 2.79 -2.73
N ILE A 31 -1.14 2.67 -1.44
CA ILE A 31 -0.19 2.94 -0.35
C ILE A 31 1.10 2.12 -0.47
N TRP A 32 0.99 0.92 -1.05
CA TRP A 32 2.11 0.02 -1.32
C TRP A 32 2.72 0.24 -2.71
N LEU A 33 1.87 0.39 -3.73
CA LEU A 33 2.29 0.39 -5.14
C LEU A 33 2.80 1.74 -5.64
N ASP A 34 2.13 2.82 -5.24
CA ASP A 34 2.42 4.18 -5.68
C ASP A 34 2.20 5.19 -4.54
N PRO A 35 3.05 5.15 -3.49
CA PRO A 35 2.90 6.02 -2.33
C PRO A 35 3.09 7.51 -2.67
N MET A 36 3.69 7.83 -3.82
CA MET A 36 3.90 9.22 -4.25
C MET A 36 2.63 9.85 -4.83
N ASN A 37 1.78 9.06 -5.48
CA ASN A 37 0.55 9.57 -6.10
C ASN A 37 -0.73 9.17 -5.37
N THR A 38 -0.66 8.23 -4.41
CA THR A 38 -1.83 7.86 -3.62
C THR A 38 -2.27 8.96 -2.64
N ARG A 39 -3.52 8.83 -2.20
CA ARG A 39 -4.15 9.69 -1.20
C ARG A 39 -4.69 8.84 -0.06
N ILE A 40 -4.65 9.40 1.14
CA ILE A 40 -5.14 8.82 2.38
C ILE A 40 -6.37 9.59 2.90
N PHE A 41 -6.95 9.14 4.02
CA PHE A 41 -8.18 9.67 4.61
C PHE A 41 -9.33 9.70 3.60
N ALA A 42 -9.68 8.53 3.07
CA ALA A 42 -10.71 8.37 2.04
C ALA A 42 -10.42 9.20 0.77
N LYS A 43 -9.16 9.15 0.32
CA LYS A 43 -8.66 9.85 -0.88
C LYS A 43 -8.67 11.38 -0.82
N ASN A 44 -8.76 11.98 0.36
CA ASN A 44 -8.77 13.43 0.51
C ASN A 44 -7.37 14.05 0.60
N VAL A 45 -6.39 13.38 1.20
CA VAL A 45 -5.07 13.99 1.49
C VAL A 45 -3.94 13.21 0.80
N PRO A 46 -3.05 13.86 0.02
CA PRO A 46 -1.88 13.18 -0.56
C PRO A 46 -0.97 12.59 0.51
N LEU A 47 -0.61 11.31 0.38
CA LEU A 47 0.25 10.63 1.35
C LEU A 47 1.61 11.32 1.51
N LYS A 48 2.19 11.77 0.40
CA LYS A 48 3.53 12.40 0.37
C LYS A 48 3.71 13.60 1.31
N ILE A 49 2.63 14.25 1.72
CA ILE A 49 2.67 15.34 2.71
C ILE A 49 3.16 14.80 4.07
N PHE A 50 2.77 13.58 4.44
CA PHE A 50 3.19 12.94 5.69
C PHE A 50 4.60 12.36 5.64
N ALA A 51 5.17 12.23 4.44
CA ALA A 51 6.56 11.82 4.24
C ALA A 51 7.51 13.04 4.14
N ALA A 52 6.99 14.27 4.22
CA ALA A 52 7.80 15.47 4.12
C ALA A 52 8.78 15.58 5.28
N SER A 53 10.00 16.01 4.99
CA SER A 53 10.96 16.41 6.03
C SER A 53 10.51 17.71 6.68
N LYS A 54 10.73 17.85 7.99
CA LYS A 54 10.35 19.06 8.73
C LYS A 54 10.96 20.31 8.07
N PRO A 55 10.20 21.40 7.90
CA PRO A 55 10.75 22.67 7.46
C PRO A 55 11.93 23.09 8.35
N GLY A 56 13.03 23.54 7.74
CA GLY A 56 14.13 24.15 8.48
C GLY A 56 13.71 25.46 9.14
N PRO A 57 14.44 25.93 10.18
CA PRO A 57 14.19 27.23 10.78
C PRO A 57 14.35 28.33 9.73
N THR A 58 13.29 29.10 9.49
CA THR A 58 13.35 30.24 8.58
C THR A 58 13.91 31.45 9.34
N CYS A 59 15.06 31.96 8.94
CA CYS A 59 15.67 33.17 9.52
C CYS A 59 14.98 34.48 9.08
N GLN A 60 13.83 34.42 8.43
CA GLN A 60 13.12 35.58 7.93
C GLN A 60 11.64 35.49 8.27
N TYR A 61 11.04 36.66 8.52
CA TYR A 61 9.62 36.97 8.72
C TYR A 61 8.72 36.52 7.55
N ALA A 62 8.92 35.32 7.02
CA ALA A 62 8.18 34.77 5.91
C ALA A 62 6.81 34.30 6.41
N ARG A 63 5.76 35.02 6.04
CA ARG A 63 4.34 34.62 6.22
C ARG A 63 3.95 33.42 5.33
N LYS A 64 4.84 32.45 5.13
CA LYS A 64 4.59 31.27 4.29
C LYS A 64 4.54 30.03 5.16
N ILE A 65 3.34 29.44 5.26
CA ILE A 65 3.18 28.10 5.83
C ILE A 65 3.78 27.12 4.82
N SER A 66 4.73 26.30 5.28
CA SER A 66 5.35 25.23 4.49
C SER A 66 5.13 23.90 5.18
N ILE A 67 4.89 22.86 4.38
CA ILE A 67 4.85 21.46 4.84
C ILE A 67 6.23 20.80 4.82
N GLY A 68 7.26 21.54 4.40
CA GLY A 68 8.63 21.05 4.30
C GLY A 68 8.98 20.53 2.92
N THR A 69 10.02 19.70 2.83
CA THR A 69 10.49 19.16 1.54
C THR A 69 9.93 17.76 1.35
N ILE A 70 9.16 17.59 0.27
CA ILE A 70 8.63 16.31 -0.16
C ILE A 70 9.77 15.45 -0.71
N PRO A 71 9.93 14.19 -0.28
CA PRO A 71 10.95 13.31 -0.83
C PRO A 71 10.64 12.96 -2.30
N GLU A 72 11.67 12.65 -3.09
CA GLU A 72 11.50 12.19 -4.47
C GLU A 72 10.80 10.82 -4.55
N ARG A 73 10.99 9.98 -3.53
CA ARG A 73 10.40 8.65 -3.44
C ARG A 73 10.12 8.27 -1.98
N ILE A 74 9.04 7.53 -1.77
CA ILE A 74 8.75 6.84 -0.51
C ILE A 74 9.08 5.36 -0.70
N ASN A 75 10.16 4.90 -0.05
CA ASN A 75 10.49 3.48 0.02
C ASN A 75 9.68 2.84 1.14
N ASN A 76 8.95 1.77 0.83
CA ASN A 76 8.10 1.05 1.75
C ASN A 76 8.47 -0.45 1.76
N LEU A 77 7.85 -1.21 2.67
CA LEU A 77 8.11 -2.65 2.80
C LEU A 77 7.78 -3.43 1.53
N TRP A 78 6.75 -3.01 0.77
CA TRP A 78 6.42 -3.62 -0.52
C TRP A 78 7.58 -3.53 -1.50
N ALA A 79 8.15 -2.34 -1.69
CA ALA A 79 9.30 -2.14 -2.56
C ALA A 79 10.51 -2.94 -2.07
N ALA A 80 10.79 -2.91 -0.76
CA ALA A 80 11.91 -3.65 -0.19
C ALA A 80 11.81 -5.16 -0.41
N LEU A 81 10.64 -5.78 -0.16
CA LEU A 81 10.45 -7.21 -0.36
C LEU A 81 10.42 -7.60 -1.84
N ARG A 82 9.83 -6.76 -2.69
CA ARG A 82 9.89 -6.93 -4.14
C ARG A 82 11.34 -6.97 -4.62
N ASP A 83 12.14 -6.01 -4.19
CA ASP A 83 13.52 -5.86 -4.63
C ASP A 83 14.42 -6.98 -4.03
N ASP A 84 14.07 -7.55 -2.87
CA ASP A 84 14.71 -8.76 -2.30
C ASP A 84 14.19 -10.09 -2.92
N GLY A 85 13.27 -10.00 -3.89
CA GLY A 85 12.79 -11.13 -4.68
C GLY A 85 11.70 -11.97 -4.00
N PHE A 86 10.90 -11.40 -3.10
CA PHE A 86 9.73 -12.09 -2.56
C PHE A 86 8.58 -12.10 -3.56
N SER A 87 7.83 -13.21 -3.59
CA SER A 87 6.50 -13.19 -4.17
C SER A 87 5.56 -12.43 -3.25
N ILE A 88 4.84 -11.44 -3.77
CA ILE A 88 3.95 -10.60 -2.95
C ILE A 88 2.65 -10.32 -3.70
N ILE A 89 1.55 -10.25 -2.95
CA ILE A 89 0.23 -9.87 -3.44
C ILE A 89 -0.33 -8.78 -2.54
N CYS A 90 -0.80 -7.68 -3.11
CA CYS A 90 -1.58 -6.69 -2.37
C CYS A 90 -3.04 -6.75 -2.80
N TRP A 91 -3.92 -6.35 -1.90
CA TRP A 91 -5.37 -6.39 -2.09
C TRP A 91 -6.00 -5.12 -1.55
N SER A 92 -7.03 -4.66 -2.27
CA SER A 92 -7.96 -3.65 -1.80
C SER A 92 -9.35 -4.20 -1.52
N GLN A 93 -9.84 -3.93 -0.31
CA GLN A 93 -11.17 -4.30 0.10
C GLN A 93 -12.21 -3.60 -0.77
N GLY A 94 -13.19 -4.35 -1.28
CA GLY A 94 -14.22 -3.81 -2.15
C GLY A 94 -15.16 -2.83 -1.45
N ARG A 95 -15.35 -3.01 -0.12
CA ARG A 95 -16.18 -2.15 0.74
C ARG A 95 -15.43 -1.74 2.01
N PRO A 96 -14.52 -0.75 1.96
CA PRO A 96 -13.68 -0.38 3.12
C PRO A 96 -14.46 0.05 4.38
N ALA A 97 -15.65 0.63 4.23
CA ALA A 97 -16.55 0.99 5.32
C ALA A 97 -17.68 -0.05 5.56
N GLY A 98 -17.56 -1.24 4.95
CA GLY A 98 -18.53 -2.32 5.08
C GLY A 98 -18.28 -3.21 6.30
N PRO A 99 -19.15 -4.20 6.52
CA PRO A 99 -18.98 -5.16 7.62
C PRO A 99 -17.66 -5.92 7.52
N ILE A 100 -16.99 -6.14 8.65
CA ILE A 100 -15.72 -6.87 8.71
C ILE A 100 -15.83 -8.30 8.17
N SER A 101 -17.01 -8.92 8.27
CA SER A 101 -17.28 -10.25 7.72
C SER A 101 -17.07 -10.32 6.21
N VAL A 102 -17.42 -9.26 5.48
CA VAL A 102 -17.18 -9.15 4.03
C VAL A 102 -15.68 -9.03 3.74
N ALA A 103 -14.96 -8.26 4.55
CA ALA A 103 -13.50 -8.13 4.44
C ALA A 103 -12.80 -9.48 4.66
N ALA A 104 -13.24 -10.23 5.68
CA ALA A 104 -12.70 -11.55 6.00
C ALA A 104 -12.99 -12.57 4.89
N GLU A 105 -14.19 -12.54 4.30
CA GLU A 105 -14.54 -13.39 3.15
C GLU A 105 -13.67 -13.04 1.93
N GLU A 106 -13.50 -11.75 1.62
CA GLU A 106 -12.63 -11.30 0.53
C GLU A 106 -11.18 -11.72 0.78
N LEU A 107 -10.67 -11.55 2.01
CA LEU A 107 -9.32 -11.98 2.39
C LEU A 107 -9.13 -13.49 2.23
N GLY A 108 -10.13 -14.30 2.61
CA GLY A 108 -10.12 -15.75 2.37
C GLY A 108 -9.99 -16.10 0.88
N LYS A 109 -10.65 -15.33 0.00
CA LYS A 109 -10.51 -15.47 -1.45
C LYS A 109 -9.12 -15.03 -1.94
N VAL A 110 -8.51 -14.00 -1.35
CA VAL A 110 -7.13 -13.56 -1.64
C VAL A 110 -6.13 -14.64 -1.24
N VAL A 111 -6.26 -15.24 -0.05
CA VAL A 111 -5.41 -16.36 0.40
C VAL A 111 -5.54 -17.55 -0.54
N SER A 112 -6.76 -17.93 -0.92
CA SER A 112 -7.02 -19.02 -1.86
C SER A 112 -6.43 -18.72 -3.26
N ARG A 113 -6.50 -17.47 -3.70
CA ARG A 113 -5.85 -17.00 -4.93
C ARG A 113 -4.33 -17.08 -4.82
N SER A 114 -3.75 -16.68 -3.70
CA SER A 114 -2.30 -16.75 -3.44
C SER A 114 -1.79 -18.19 -3.58
N LYS A 115 -2.44 -19.15 -2.91
CA LYS A 115 -2.07 -20.58 -2.98
C LYS A 115 -2.13 -21.17 -4.39
N ARG A 116 -3.04 -20.70 -5.25
CA ARG A 116 -3.11 -21.12 -6.66
C ARG A 116 -2.01 -20.51 -7.52
N ILE A 117 -1.63 -19.27 -7.25
CA ILE A 117 -0.57 -18.56 -7.99
C ILE A 117 0.82 -19.07 -7.57
N PHE A 118 0.96 -19.41 -6.28
CA PHE A 118 2.21 -19.80 -5.64
C PHE A 118 2.05 -21.17 -4.95
N PRO A 119 1.89 -22.26 -5.71
CA PRO A 119 1.67 -23.58 -5.16
C PRO A 119 2.88 -24.03 -4.32
N GLY A 120 2.62 -24.59 -3.13
CA GLY A 120 3.66 -25.14 -2.26
C GLY A 120 4.52 -24.10 -1.51
N LYS A 121 4.28 -22.80 -1.70
CA LYS A 121 5.00 -21.76 -0.96
C LYS A 121 4.33 -21.47 0.39
N PRO A 122 5.12 -21.23 1.46
CA PRO A 122 4.62 -20.71 2.74
C PRO A 122 3.91 -19.35 2.59
#